data_AF-A0A8T6T6V2-F1
#
_entry.id   AF-A0A8T6T6V2-F1
#
_cell.length_a   1.000
_cell.length_b   1.000
_cell.length_c   1.000
_cell.angle_alpha   90.00
_cell.angle_beta   90.00
_cell.angle_gamma   90.00
#
_symmetry.space_group_name_H-M   'P 1'
#
loop_
_entity.id
_entity.type
_entity.pdbx_description
1 polymer ?
#
loop_
_entity_poly.entity_id
_entity_poly.type
_entity_poly.pdbx_seq_one_letter_code
_entity_poly.pdbx_strand_id
1 'polypeptide(L)' 'MAATGAVLVDDNACIACGSCGRACPFHVIWFDDRERPRKCDLCEGDPACVRYCQLEAIEYKDANWKDFDLIREHVEEVCE' A
#
# COMPACT_ATOMS: atom_id res chain seq x y z
N MET A 1 -0.75 -11.35 11.08
CA MET A 1 -0.43 -10.96 9.68
C MET A 1 -1.73 -10.66 8.98
N ALA A 2 -1.84 -9.55 8.25
CA ALA A 2 -3.05 -9.19 7.51
C ALA A 2 -3.34 -10.25 6.44
N ALA A 3 -4.60 -10.66 6.28
CA ALA A 3 -5.01 -11.72 5.36
C ALA A 3 -4.66 -11.42 3.88
N THR A 4 -4.40 -10.16 3.55
CA THR A 4 -4.15 -9.64 2.20
C THR A 4 -2.68 -9.39 1.87
N GLY A 5 -1.76 -9.58 2.83
CA GLY A 5 -0.37 -9.15 2.66
C GLY A 5 -0.16 -7.63 2.68
N ALA A 6 -1.19 -6.84 3.03
CA ALA A 6 -1.05 -5.40 3.19
C ALA A 6 -0.01 -5.05 4.25
N VAL A 7 0.93 -4.17 3.90
CA VAL A 7 1.78 -3.48 4.88
C VAL A 7 0.90 -2.46 5.61
N LEU A 8 0.86 -2.47 6.94
CA LEU A 8 0.02 -1.58 7.74
C LEU A 8 0.88 -0.75 8.71
N VAL A 9 0.40 0.44 9.05
CA VAL A 9 0.98 1.25 10.12
C VAL A 9 0.34 0.82 11.44
N ASP A 10 1.15 0.44 12.42
CA ASP A 10 0.67 0.22 13.78
C ASP A 10 0.54 1.55 14.51
N ASP A 11 -0.69 1.99 14.71
CA ASP A 11 -1.02 3.26 15.36
C ASP A 11 -0.57 3.34 16.83
N ASN A 12 -0.37 2.21 17.52
CA ASN A 12 0.09 2.19 18.90
C ASN A 12 1.62 2.31 19.00
N ALA A 13 2.33 1.81 17.99
CA ALA A 13 3.80 1.88 17.92
C ALA A 13 4.29 3.14 17.18
N CYS A 14 3.45 3.75 16.36
CA CYS A 14 3.81 4.90 15.54
C CYS A 14 4.07 6.16 16.39
N ILE A 15 5.29 6.69 16.29
CA ILE A 15 5.73 7.92 16.97
C ILE A 15 5.69 9.18 16.07
N ALA A 16 5.05 9.10 14.90
CA ALA A 16 4.93 10.20 13.94
C ALA A 16 6.26 10.83 13.45
N CYS A 17 7.35 10.04 13.37
CA CYS A 17 8.67 10.56 12.95
C CYS A 17 8.81 10.83 11.43
N GLY A 18 7.84 10.37 10.63
CA GLY A 18 7.84 10.52 9.17
C GLY A 18 8.92 9.73 8.41
N SER A 19 9.66 8.84 9.07
CA SER A 19 10.72 8.07 8.43
C SER A 19 10.21 7.18 7.31
N CYS A 20 9.03 6.57 7.50
CA CYS A 20 8.38 5.74 6.48
C CYS A 20 8.05 6.53 5.21
N GLY A 21 7.56 7.77 5.34
CA GLY A 21 7.26 8.63 4.19
C GLY A 21 8.50 9.03 3.39
N ARG A 22 9.64 9.25 4.06
CA ARG A 22 10.93 9.52 3.40
C ARG A 22 11.54 8.29 2.74
N ALA A 23 11.36 7.12 3.36
CA ALA A 23 11.93 5.87 2.87
C ALA A 23 11.17 5.30 1.65
N CYS A 24 9.91 5.68 1.44
CA CYS A 24 9.13 5.17 0.32
C CYS A 24 9.48 5.90 -0.98
N PRO A 25 10.09 5.22 -1.97
CA PRO A 25 10.47 5.85 -3.24
C PRO A 25 9.26 6.26 -4.09
N PHE A 26 8.12 5.59 -3.89
CA PHE A 26 6.87 5.89 -4.59
C PHE A 26 6.08 7.03 -3.97
N HIS A 27 6.51 7.54 -2.81
CA HIS A 27 5.86 8.67 -2.10
C HIS A 27 4.35 8.49 -1.88
N VAL A 28 3.90 7.25 -1.65
CA VAL A 28 2.47 6.91 -1.48
C VAL A 28 1.94 7.13 -0.06
N ILE A 29 2.79 7.55 0.87
CA ILE A 29 2.40 7.78 2.27
C ILE A 29 2.05 9.25 2.44
N TRP A 30 0.83 9.52 2.89
CA TRP A 30 0.37 10.86 3.26
C TRP A 30 0.21 10.97 4.78
N PHE A 31 0.08 12.19 5.30
CA PHE A 31 -0.11 12.44 6.73
C PHE A 31 -1.54 12.94 6.98
N ASP A 32 -2.16 12.47 8.05
CA ASP A 32 -3.46 12.95 8.50
C ASP A 32 -3.37 14.27 9.29
N ASP A 33 -4.50 14.73 9.80
CA ASP A 33 -4.64 15.95 10.61
C ASP A 33 -3.82 15.93 11.91
N ARG A 34 -3.37 14.74 12.34
CA ARG A 34 -2.55 14.52 13.54
C ARG A 34 -1.09 14.23 13.18
N GLU A 35 -0.68 14.54 11.96
CA GLU A 35 0.66 14.26 11.42
C GLU A 35 1.03 12.77 11.48
N ARG A 36 0.06 11.86 11.46
CA ARG A 36 0.32 10.42 11.44
C ARG A 36 0.32 9.88 10.01
N PRO A 37 1.27 9.01 9.66
CA PRO A 37 1.37 8.46 8.30
C PRO A 37 0.20 7.51 8.01
N ARG A 38 -0.39 7.68 6.84
CA ARG A 38 -1.48 6.88 6.30
C ARG A 38 -1.09 6.42 4.90
N LYS A 39 -1.54 5.21 4.55
CA LYS A 39 -1.39 4.64 3.22
C LYS A 39 -2.51 3.65 2.95
N CYS A 40 -2.60 3.18 1.71
CA CYS A 40 -3.51 2.11 1.33
C CYS A 40 -3.31 0.85 2.22
N ASP A 41 -4.40 0.35 2.77
CA ASP A 41 -4.53 -0.85 3.61
C ASP A 41 -5.14 -2.05 2.87
N LEU A 42 -5.33 -1.90 1.54
CA LEU A 42 -6.03 -2.84 0.66
C LEU A 42 -7.49 -3.10 1.06
N CYS A 43 -8.10 -2.22 1.89
CA CYS A 43 -9.48 -2.35 2.37
C CYS A 43 -9.82 -3.77 2.84
N GLU A 44 -8.89 -4.42 3.54
CA GLU A 44 -9.04 -5.78 4.07
C GLU A 44 -9.36 -6.87 3.02
N GLY A 45 -9.12 -6.58 1.73
CA GLY A 45 -9.30 -7.52 0.62
C GLY A 45 -10.53 -7.24 -0.24
N ASP A 46 -11.30 -6.20 0.09
CA ASP A 46 -12.38 -5.69 -0.77
C ASP A 46 -12.14 -4.20 -1.11
N PRO A 47 -11.24 -3.89 -2.06
CA PRO A 47 -10.86 -2.51 -2.38
C PRO A 47 -12.05 -1.68 -2.88
N ALA A 48 -12.43 -0.67 -2.10
CA ALA A 48 -13.51 0.23 -2.45
C ALA A 48 -13.25 0.99 -3.77
N CYS A 49 -11.98 1.31 -4.05
CA CYS A 49 -11.58 1.96 -5.29
C CYS A 49 -11.89 1.11 -6.52
N VAL A 50 -11.67 -0.21 -6.46
CA VAL A 50 -11.98 -1.14 -7.56
C VAL A 50 -13.50 -1.24 -7.75
N ARG A 51 -14.27 -1.38 -6.67
CA ARG A 51 -15.74 -1.45 -6.75
C ARG A 51 -16.37 -0.19 -7.35
N TYR A 52 -15.81 0.98 -7.08
CA TYR A 52 -16.32 2.25 -7.58
C TYR A 52 -15.90 2.55 -9.03
N CYS A 53 -14.85 1.89 -9.55
CA CYS A 53 -14.30 2.19 -10.86
C CYS A 53 -15.21 1.68 -11.99
N GLN A 54 -16.11 2.55 -12.47
CA GLN A 54 -17.02 2.25 -13.58
C GLN A 54 -16.31 1.98 -14.91
N LEU A 55 -15.10 2.50 -15.08
CA LEU A 55 -14.30 2.34 -16.29
C LEU A 55 -13.48 1.04 -16.31
N GLU A 56 -13.49 0.27 -15.22
CA GLU A 56 -12.72 -0.96 -15.08
C GLU A 56 -11.21 -0.76 -15.33
N ALA A 57 -10.69 0.45 -15.02
CA ALA A 57 -9.29 0.80 -15.24
C ALA A 57 -8.33 0.16 -14.22
N ILE A 58 -8.87 -0.33 -13.11
CA ILE A 58 -8.13 -0.99 -12.03
C ILE A 58 -8.83 -2.29 -11.65
N GLU A 59 -8.05 -3.31 -11.32
CA GLU A 59 -8.53 -4.62 -10.90
C GLU A 59 -7.76 -5.08 -9.66
N TYR A 60 -8.44 -5.76 -8.73
CA TYR A 60 -7.80 -6.40 -7.59
C TYR A 60 -7.45 -7.85 -7.94
N LYS A 61 -6.16 -8.18 -7.85
CA LYS A 61 -5.64 -9.54 -8.05
C LYS A 61 -4.88 -9.98 -6.81
N ASP A 62 -4.91 -11.28 -6.54
CA ASP A 62 -4.09 -11.88 -5.49
C ASP A 62 -2.65 -12.14 -5.96
N ALA A 63 -1.79 -12.53 -5.01
CA ALA A 63 -0.37 -12.75 -5.25
C ALA A 63 -0.06 -13.91 -6.24
N ASN A 64 -1.02 -14.77 -6.58
CA ASN A 64 -0.83 -15.82 -7.59
C ASN A 64 -1.06 -15.31 -9.03
N TRP A 65 -1.27 -14.01 -9.21
CA TRP A 65 -1.39 -13.44 -10.55
C TRP A 65 -0.06 -13.54 -11.30
N LYS A 66 -0.14 -14.03 -12.54
CA LYS A 66 1.00 -14.41 -13.40
C LYS A 66 2.12 -13.37 -13.54
N ASP A 67 1.81 -12.08 -13.35
CA ASP A 67 2.77 -10.98 -13.52
C ASP A 67 3.20 -10.37 -12.17
N PHE A 68 2.83 -10.98 -11.03
CA PHE A 68 3.20 -10.50 -9.70
C PHE A 68 4.72 -10.47 -9.48
N ASP A 69 5.44 -11.44 -10.04
CA ASP A 69 6.90 -11.50 -9.95
C ASP A 69 7.59 -10.31 -10.62
N LEU A 70 7.07 -9.85 -11.76
CA LEU A 70 7.61 -8.68 -12.48
C LEU A 70 7.44 -7.40 -11.66
N ILE A 71 6.29 -7.23 -11.01
CA ILE A 71 6.04 -6.09 -10.13
C ILE A 71 6.99 -6.13 -8.94
N ARG A 72 7.20 -7.31 -8.34
CA ARG A 72 8.11 -7.48 -7.20
C ARG A 72 9.55 -7.13 -7.57
N GLU A 73 10.05 -7.62 -8.70
CA GLU A 73 11.40 -7.31 -9.19
C GLU A 73 11.58 -5.80 -9.40
N HIS A 74 10.60 -5.13 -10.01
CA HIS A 74 10.66 -3.68 -10.18
C HIS A 74 10.63 -2.92 -8.84
N VAL A 75 9.82 -3.37 -7.89
CA VAL A 75 9.78 -2.78 -6.55
C VAL A 75 11.10 -2.97 -5.82
N GLU A 76 11.74 -4.13 -5.96
CA GLU A 76 13.07 -4.40 -5.39
C GLU A 76 14.13 -3.47 -6.00
N GLU A 77 14.14 -3.28 -7.32
CA GLU A 77 15.06 -2.35 -8.00
C GLU A 77 14.88 -0.89 -7.53
N VAL A 78 13.63 -0.45 -7.32
CA VAL A 78 13.33 0.95 -6.97
C VAL A 78 13.49 1.23 -5.47
N CYS A 79 13.44 0.21 -4.62
CA CYS A 79 13.57 0.35 -3.17
C CYS A 79 15.01 0.22 -2.67
N GLU A 80 15.98 -0.08 -3.53
CA GLU A 80 17.43 -0.01 -3.27
C GLU A 80 18.01 1.40 -3.46
#